data_AF-A0A497BD57-F1
#
_entry.id   AF-A0A497BD57-F1
#
_cell.length_a   1.000
_cell.length_b   1.000
_cell.length_c   1.000
_cell.angle_alpha   90.00
_cell.angle_beta   90.00
_cell.angle_gamma   90.00
#
_symmetry.space_group_name_H-M   'P 1'
#
loop_
_entity.id
_entity.type
_entity.pdbx_description
1 polymer ?
#
loop_
_entity_poly.entity_id
_entity_poly.type
_entity_poly.pdbx_seq_one_letter_code
_entity_poly.pdbx_strand_id
1 'polypeptide(L)'
;MQGNIHTIGKLINWVNGDIDAFFTYLDDWILTFDAEWWFNCQEYPVWWYKLADFDHDDVQELILTTPSFRWNGGKLQGVHSAATSPVFTSIFEQENNLFFPAYQFESQDLARGRKLNNARLFAYQDLNNDGLPEIVLSEIWCGAHTCGTYLSIGNWDGGQWRDLGVIRDSYNEISIIDENKDGVSEIKSYGGTVGSSGGGLQRKKTNIYEWQDGRYRLTRTIPNPSEHPYYLVLDAHTALANDDYDLALELAMRVINMPEFPRNDYTLIDDWAEARIASFARIEAMLVYAQFQDVDAMRGLLDDIVTEYDELDNPYAPAARILFQTYQDTRDPVAACQAMADRVQANPAQAEFFQWYGYATERIKIEDICPLSE
;
A
#
# COMPACT_ATOMS: atom_id res chain seq x y z
N MET A 1 31.25 0.73 -6.09
CA MET A 1 30.03 1.57 -6.10
C MET A 1 30.13 2.78 -5.17
N GLN A 2 30.76 2.69 -3.97
CA GLN A 2 31.15 3.87 -3.18
C GLN A 2 31.91 4.95 -4.00
N GLY A 3 32.60 4.55 -5.08
CA GLY A 3 33.26 5.49 -5.98
C GLY A 3 32.33 6.48 -6.70
N ASN A 4 31.03 6.21 -6.85
CA ASN A 4 30.13 7.11 -7.58
C ASN A 4 29.95 8.44 -6.84
N ILE A 5 29.46 8.39 -5.61
CA ILE A 5 29.20 9.57 -4.79
C ILE A 5 30.48 10.41 -4.56
N HIS A 6 31.62 9.75 -4.37
CA HIS A 6 32.92 10.44 -4.24
C HIS A 6 33.36 11.14 -5.53
N THR A 7 33.07 10.54 -6.69
CA THR A 7 33.37 11.17 -7.99
C THR A 7 32.50 12.39 -8.18
N ILE A 8 31.21 12.31 -7.82
CA ILE A 8 30.29 13.43 -7.87
C ILE A 8 30.75 14.59 -6.99
N GLY A 9 31.12 14.33 -5.74
CA GLY A 9 31.64 15.38 -4.85
C GLY A 9 32.87 16.09 -5.43
N LYS A 10 33.78 15.33 -6.07
CA LYS A 10 34.94 15.93 -6.78
C LYS A 10 34.54 16.79 -7.96
N LEU A 11 33.52 16.40 -8.73
CA LEU A 11 33.04 17.16 -9.89
C LEU A 11 32.34 18.45 -9.46
N ILE A 12 31.51 18.38 -8.41
CA ILE A 12 30.89 19.56 -7.79
C ILE A 12 31.97 20.54 -7.32
N ASN A 13 32.99 20.03 -6.63
CA ASN A 13 34.08 20.88 -6.12
C ASN A 13 34.99 21.41 -7.25
N TRP A 14 35.09 20.72 -8.38
CA TRP A 14 35.84 21.20 -9.54
C TRP A 14 35.22 22.46 -10.17
N VAL A 15 33.88 22.60 -10.08
CA VAL A 15 33.16 23.82 -10.44
C VAL A 15 32.97 24.78 -9.26
N ASN A 16 33.81 24.67 -8.22
CA ASN A 16 33.78 25.49 -7.01
C ASN A 16 32.43 25.46 -6.26
N GLY A 17 31.73 24.32 -6.28
CA GLY A 17 30.43 24.18 -5.61
C GLY A 17 29.26 24.81 -6.35
N ASP A 18 29.46 25.32 -7.58
CA ASP A 18 28.37 25.81 -8.43
C ASP A 18 27.55 24.63 -9.00
N ILE A 19 26.40 24.35 -8.37
CA ILE A 19 25.57 23.19 -8.70
C ILE A 19 24.95 23.30 -10.10
N ASP A 20 24.62 24.51 -10.54
CA ASP A 20 24.05 24.74 -11.87
C ASP A 20 25.13 24.55 -12.97
N ALA A 21 26.36 25.03 -12.72
CA ALA A 21 27.49 24.73 -13.58
C ALA A 21 27.78 23.22 -13.62
N PHE A 22 27.73 22.53 -12.48
CA PHE A 22 27.89 21.08 -12.41
C PHE A 22 26.87 20.36 -13.30
N PHE A 23 25.58 20.71 -13.23
CA PHE A 23 24.55 20.12 -14.09
C PHE A 23 24.73 20.47 -15.56
N THR A 24 25.17 21.70 -15.88
CA THR A 24 25.49 22.09 -17.26
C THR A 24 26.60 21.20 -17.84
N TYR A 25 27.69 20.99 -17.10
CA TYR A 25 28.76 20.09 -17.52
C TYR A 25 28.30 18.62 -17.60
N LEU A 26 27.42 18.21 -16.71
CA LEU A 26 26.86 16.86 -16.71
C LEU A 26 26.03 16.60 -17.98
N ASP A 27 25.16 17.54 -18.35
CA ASP A 27 24.35 17.46 -19.56
C ASP A 27 25.23 17.45 -20.81
N ASP A 28 26.21 18.35 -20.90
CA ASP A 28 27.17 18.40 -22.01
C ASP A 28 27.93 17.07 -22.14
N TRP A 29 28.36 16.48 -21.03
CA TRP A 29 29.04 15.18 -21.04
C TRP A 29 28.14 14.05 -21.50
N ILE A 30 26.90 14.00 -21.03
CA ILE A 30 25.97 12.92 -21.37
C ILE A 30 25.59 12.98 -22.85
N LEU A 31 25.36 14.17 -23.39
CA LEU A 31 25.03 14.37 -24.80
C LEU A 31 26.17 13.98 -25.75
N THR A 32 27.42 13.90 -25.27
CA THR A 32 28.57 13.46 -26.08
C THR A 32 28.74 11.94 -26.16
N PHE A 33 27.97 11.15 -25.41
CA PHE A 33 27.94 9.68 -25.55
C PHE A 33 26.97 9.27 -26.67
N ASP A 34 27.46 8.46 -27.62
CA ASP A 34 26.72 8.03 -28.83
C ASP A 34 25.23 7.76 -28.57
N ALA A 35 24.39 8.63 -29.12
CA ALA A 35 22.93 8.64 -29.00
C ALA A 35 22.24 7.38 -29.59
N GLU A 36 22.97 6.50 -30.26
CA GLU A 36 22.42 5.31 -30.93
C GLU A 36 21.84 4.26 -29.95
N TRP A 37 22.22 4.26 -28.67
CA TRP A 37 21.71 3.32 -27.67
C TRP A 37 20.65 3.89 -26.70
N TRP A 38 20.26 5.16 -26.85
CA TRP A 38 19.44 5.89 -25.86
C TRP A 38 17.93 5.89 -26.14
N PHE A 39 17.48 5.36 -27.28
CA PHE A 39 16.12 5.52 -27.79
C PHE A 39 14.97 4.95 -26.93
N ASN A 40 15.25 4.16 -25.89
CA ASN A 40 14.22 3.63 -24.98
C ASN A 40 14.13 4.33 -23.62
N CYS A 41 14.98 5.32 -23.32
CA CYS A 41 14.83 6.18 -22.14
C CYS A 41 14.05 7.46 -22.53
N GLN A 42 12.78 7.32 -22.95
CA GLN A 42 12.00 8.43 -23.51
C GLN A 42 11.58 9.52 -22.49
N GLU A 43 11.82 9.31 -21.19
CA GLU A 43 11.76 10.36 -20.19
C GLU A 43 13.18 10.57 -19.65
N TYR A 44 13.77 11.72 -19.97
CA TYR A 44 15.08 12.11 -19.47
C TYR A 44 15.11 11.99 -17.94
N PRO A 45 16.22 11.53 -17.33
CA PRO A 45 16.38 11.64 -15.89
C PRO A 45 16.27 13.12 -15.53
N VAL A 46 15.23 13.49 -14.80
CA VAL A 46 15.14 14.82 -14.21
C VAL A 46 16.11 14.82 -13.05
N TRP A 47 17.36 15.20 -13.32
CA TRP A 47 18.27 15.57 -12.25
C TRP A 47 17.68 16.76 -11.52
N TRP A 48 17.72 16.69 -10.21
CA TRP A 48 17.30 17.77 -9.34
C TRP A 48 18.25 17.82 -8.15
N TYR A 49 18.27 18.98 -7.51
CA TYR A 49 18.97 19.17 -6.26
C TYR A 49 18.14 20.01 -5.29
N LYS A 50 18.50 19.91 -4.02
CA LYS A 50 18.02 20.75 -2.94
C LYS A 50 19.21 21.07 -2.04
N LEU A 51 19.42 22.36 -1.81
CA LEU A 51 20.26 22.88 -0.74
C LEU A 51 19.36 23.28 0.43
N ALA A 52 19.64 22.76 1.61
CA ALA A 52 18.99 23.12 2.87
C ALA A 52 19.90 22.69 4.03
N ASP A 53 19.68 23.27 5.21
CA ASP A 53 20.21 22.77 6.47
C ASP A 53 19.32 21.61 6.93
N PHE A 54 19.70 20.38 6.60
CA PHE A 54 18.93 19.15 6.78
C PHE A 54 19.10 18.54 8.17
N ASP A 55 20.20 18.82 8.87
CA ASP A 55 20.50 18.32 10.23
C ASP A 55 20.48 19.40 11.31
N HIS A 56 20.21 20.66 10.93
CA HIS A 56 19.99 21.82 11.81
C HIS A 56 21.26 22.28 12.54
N ASP A 57 22.40 22.24 11.85
CA ASP A 57 23.70 22.66 12.38
C ASP A 57 24.14 24.07 11.88
N ASP A 58 23.23 24.80 11.21
CA ASP A 58 23.47 26.08 10.52
C ASP A 58 24.39 26.00 9.29
N VAL A 59 24.67 24.78 8.79
CA VAL A 59 25.37 24.50 7.52
C VAL A 59 24.36 24.03 6.47
N GLN A 60 24.74 24.06 5.19
CA GLN A 60 23.86 23.57 4.12
C GLN A 60 24.36 22.23 3.60
N GLU A 61 23.46 21.27 3.47
CA GLU A 61 23.73 20.01 2.79
C GLU A 61 23.03 20.01 1.45
N LEU A 62 23.62 19.25 0.55
CA LEU A 62 23.16 19.12 -0.82
C LEU A 62 22.59 17.72 -1.01
N ILE A 63 21.27 17.63 -1.15
CA ILE A 63 20.64 16.42 -1.70
C ILE A 63 20.53 16.59 -3.20
N LEU A 64 20.96 15.59 -3.96
CA LEU A 64 20.80 15.59 -5.42
C LEU A 64 20.67 14.19 -6.00
N THR A 65 20.19 14.16 -7.25
CA THR A 65 20.19 12.97 -8.09
C THR A 65 21.27 13.04 -9.16
N THR A 66 22.04 11.96 -9.30
CA THR A 66 23.11 11.85 -10.31
C THR A 66 23.10 10.49 -10.99
N PRO A 67 23.54 10.40 -12.26
CA PRO A 67 23.62 9.11 -12.93
C PRO A 67 24.70 8.26 -12.28
N SER A 68 24.58 6.96 -12.48
CA SER A 68 25.65 6.03 -12.14
C SER A 68 26.77 6.18 -13.16
N PHE A 69 27.99 6.33 -12.67
CA PHE A 69 29.21 6.30 -13.47
C PHE A 69 30.03 5.05 -13.18
N ARG A 70 30.77 4.61 -14.20
CA ARG A 70 31.86 3.64 -14.08
C ARG A 70 33.10 4.24 -14.72
N TRP A 71 34.23 4.04 -14.06
CA TRP A 71 35.52 4.33 -14.66
C TRP A 71 35.91 3.18 -15.60
N ASN A 72 36.15 3.48 -16.88
CA ASN A 72 36.57 2.48 -17.86
C ASN A 72 37.75 3.03 -18.68
N GLY A 73 38.95 2.47 -18.44
CA GLY A 73 40.14 2.76 -19.27
C GLY A 73 40.56 4.22 -19.32
N GLY A 74 40.40 4.98 -18.23
CA GLY A 74 40.77 6.41 -18.18
C GLY A 74 39.66 7.38 -18.57
N LYS A 75 38.47 6.86 -18.90
CA LYS A 75 37.27 7.65 -19.19
C LYS A 75 36.18 7.34 -18.16
N LEU A 76 35.46 8.36 -17.74
CA LEU A 76 34.22 8.20 -16.98
C LEU A 76 33.12 7.83 -17.99
N GLN A 77 32.44 6.69 -17.78
CA GLN A 77 31.34 6.22 -18.64
C GLN A 77 30.06 6.13 -17.82
N GLY A 78 28.95 6.60 -18.37
CA GLY A 78 27.63 6.33 -17.82
C GLY A 78 27.36 4.83 -17.76
N VAL A 79 26.80 4.34 -16.66
CA VAL A 79 26.36 2.95 -16.55
C VAL A 79 25.00 2.85 -17.18
N HIS A 80 24.95 2.28 -18.38
CA HIS A 80 23.69 1.90 -19.00
C HIS A 80 23.52 0.39 -18.91
N SER A 81 22.33 -0.03 -18.51
CA SER A 81 21.84 -1.37 -18.80
C SER A 81 20.78 -1.25 -19.89
N ALA A 82 20.52 -2.35 -20.62
CA ALA A 82 19.50 -2.38 -21.67
C ALA A 82 18.07 -2.00 -21.20
N ALA A 83 17.86 -1.86 -19.88
CA ALA A 83 16.57 -1.54 -19.27
C ALA A 83 16.56 -0.26 -18.41
N THR A 84 17.71 0.24 -17.91
CA THR A 84 17.75 1.40 -16.99
C THR A 84 19.09 2.14 -17.04
N SER A 85 19.01 3.48 -16.95
CA SER A 85 20.10 4.36 -16.54
C SER A 85 19.91 4.65 -15.04
N PRO A 86 20.70 4.03 -14.13
CA PRO A 86 20.50 4.25 -12.71
C PRO A 86 20.89 5.68 -12.36
N VAL A 87 20.01 6.37 -11.63
CA VAL A 87 20.20 7.70 -11.10
C VAL A 87 20.07 7.61 -9.59
N PHE A 88 21.18 7.78 -8.88
CA PHE A 88 21.21 7.63 -7.45
C PHE A 88 20.94 8.96 -6.74
N THR A 89 20.19 8.88 -5.66
CA THR A 89 20.01 10.01 -4.74
C THR A 89 21.09 9.96 -3.67
N SER A 90 21.72 11.10 -3.39
CA SER A 90 22.80 11.22 -2.41
C SER A 90 22.70 12.56 -1.67
N ILE A 91 23.24 12.60 -0.45
CA ILE A 91 23.43 13.82 0.35
C ILE A 91 24.92 14.09 0.54
N PHE A 92 25.29 15.37 0.52
CA PHE A 92 26.66 15.85 0.68
C PHE A 92 26.71 16.94 1.75
N GLU A 93 27.69 16.84 2.66
CA GLU A 93 28.01 17.85 3.66
C GLU A 93 28.80 19.01 3.04
N GLN A 94 28.52 20.25 3.43
CA GLN A 94 29.33 21.39 3.02
C GLN A 94 30.35 21.77 4.10
N GLU A 95 31.64 21.68 3.78
CA GLU A 95 32.71 22.16 4.67
C GLU A 95 33.63 23.10 3.88
N ASN A 96 33.86 24.32 4.39
CA ASN A 96 34.74 25.31 3.76
C ASN A 96 34.41 25.58 2.27
N ASN A 97 33.12 25.67 1.93
CA ASN A 97 32.61 25.80 0.55
C ASN A 97 32.93 24.63 -0.39
N LEU A 98 33.19 23.44 0.16
CA LEU A 98 33.37 22.21 -0.59
C LEU A 98 32.33 21.18 -0.13
N PHE A 99 31.77 20.45 -1.08
CA PHE A 99 30.81 19.38 -0.82
C PHE A 99 31.52 18.03 -0.67
N PHE A 100 31.28 17.34 0.43
CA PHE A 100 31.83 16.03 0.75
C PHE A 100 30.71 14.98 0.77
N PRO A 101 30.95 13.81 0.17
CA PRO A 101 29.93 12.76 0.12
C PRO A 101 29.61 12.26 1.52
N ALA A 102 28.34 12.36 1.92
CA ALA A 102 27.91 11.99 3.26
C ALA A 102 27.18 10.63 3.23
N TYR A 103 26.08 10.55 2.48
CA TYR A 103 25.27 9.34 2.41
C TYR A 103 24.64 9.14 1.03
N GLN A 104 24.47 7.87 0.64
CA GLN A 104 23.83 7.48 -0.62
C GLN A 104 22.62 6.61 -0.33
N PHE A 105 21.43 7.17 -0.55
CA PHE A 105 20.16 6.58 -0.13
C PHE A 105 19.89 5.20 -0.75
N GLU A 106 19.31 4.32 0.07
CA GLU A 106 18.97 2.94 -0.27
C GLU A 106 17.47 2.68 -0.07
N SER A 107 16.88 1.91 -0.97
CA SER A 107 15.54 1.33 -0.81
C SER A 107 15.64 0.21 0.23
N GLN A 108 14.96 0.39 1.36
CA GLN A 108 14.98 -0.55 2.49
C GLN A 108 14.08 -1.78 2.25
N ASP A 109 13.07 -1.67 1.37
CA ASP A 109 12.06 -2.71 1.12
C ASP A 109 12.49 -3.76 0.06
N LEU A 110 13.56 -3.46 -0.70
CA LEU A 110 14.09 -4.35 -1.73
C LEU A 110 15.42 -4.92 -1.26
N ALA A 111 15.60 -6.25 -1.42
CA ALA A 111 16.77 -7.02 -1.01
C ALA A 111 18.03 -6.16 -0.76
N ARG A 112 18.44 -6.05 0.51
CA ARG A 112 19.51 -5.18 1.03
C ARG A 112 20.46 -4.61 -0.04
N GLY A 113 20.46 -3.30 -0.19
CA GLY A 113 21.47 -2.57 -0.98
C GLY A 113 21.01 -2.08 -2.36
N ARG A 114 19.71 -2.17 -2.69
CA ARG A 114 19.19 -1.44 -3.87
C ARG A 114 19.21 0.05 -3.56
N LYS A 115 19.93 0.84 -4.34
CA LYS A 115 19.96 2.30 -4.23
C LYS A 115 18.63 2.91 -4.67
N LEU A 116 18.20 4.00 -4.02
CA LEU A 116 17.06 4.78 -4.51
C LEU A 116 17.35 5.30 -5.91
N ASN A 117 16.46 4.99 -6.85
CA ASN A 117 16.66 5.26 -8.26
C ASN A 117 15.68 6.34 -8.74
N ASN A 118 16.17 7.42 -9.34
CA ASN A 118 15.35 8.56 -9.79
C ASN A 118 14.40 9.10 -8.71
N ALA A 119 14.78 9.00 -7.42
CA ALA A 119 13.92 9.51 -6.36
C ALA A 119 13.89 11.05 -6.41
N ARG A 120 12.75 11.65 -6.08
CA ARG A 120 12.53 13.10 -5.98
C ARG A 120 12.25 13.51 -4.55
N LEU A 121 12.67 14.71 -4.17
CA LEU A 121 12.22 15.30 -2.91
C LEU A 121 10.72 15.55 -3.02
N PHE A 122 9.96 14.80 -2.24
CA PHE A 122 8.50 14.90 -2.17
C PHE A 122 8.09 15.90 -1.09
N ALA A 123 8.73 15.83 0.08
CA ALA A 123 8.51 16.76 1.17
C ALA A 123 9.79 16.96 1.99
N TYR A 124 9.88 18.14 2.59
CA TYR A 124 10.91 18.52 3.56
C TYR A 124 10.27 19.44 4.60
N GLN A 125 9.79 18.87 5.69
CA GLN A 125 9.05 19.56 6.75
C GLN A 125 9.00 18.68 8.00
N ASP A 126 8.79 19.28 9.17
CA ASP A 126 8.54 18.54 10.41
C ASP A 126 7.17 17.86 10.33
N LEU A 127 7.18 16.53 10.18
CA LEU A 127 5.98 15.72 10.06
C LEU A 127 5.58 15.10 11.40
N ASN A 128 6.55 14.86 12.28
CA ASN A 128 6.33 14.18 13.56
C ASN A 128 6.20 15.13 14.77
N ASN A 129 6.33 16.45 14.53
CA ASN A 129 6.27 17.54 15.49
C ASN A 129 7.37 17.50 16.57
N ASP A 130 8.58 17.02 16.24
CA ASP A 130 9.74 16.99 17.14
C ASP A 130 10.68 18.19 16.98
N GLY A 131 10.34 19.12 16.07
CA GLY A 131 11.12 20.31 15.75
C GLY A 131 12.19 20.08 14.70
N LEU A 132 12.35 18.85 14.19
CA LEU A 132 13.25 18.52 13.09
C LEU A 132 12.45 18.09 11.86
N PRO A 133 12.82 18.54 10.66
CA PRO A 133 12.14 18.16 9.45
C PRO A 133 12.50 16.75 8.98
N GLU A 134 11.47 16.01 8.58
CA GLU A 134 11.65 14.79 7.81
C GLU A 134 11.92 15.10 6.34
N ILE A 135 12.78 14.28 5.74
CA ILE A 135 13.01 14.19 4.32
C ILE A 135 12.15 13.04 3.78
N VAL A 136 11.26 13.35 2.84
CA VAL A 136 10.48 12.35 2.12
C VAL A 136 10.96 12.28 0.68
N LEU A 137 11.54 11.15 0.29
CA LEU A 137 11.99 10.87 -1.07
C LEU A 137 11.00 9.94 -1.76
N SER A 138 10.57 10.30 -2.98
CA SER A 138 9.62 9.54 -3.79
C SER A 138 10.26 8.97 -5.05
N GLU A 139 10.19 7.65 -5.23
CA GLU A 139 10.61 6.93 -6.44
C GLU A 139 9.38 6.31 -7.12
N ILE A 140 9.27 6.45 -8.44
CA ILE A 140 8.31 5.68 -9.22
C ILE A 140 8.92 4.31 -9.53
N TRP A 141 8.18 3.24 -9.25
CA TRP A 141 8.55 1.90 -9.64
C TRP A 141 7.52 1.33 -10.60
N CYS A 142 7.97 0.54 -11.58
CA CYS A 142 7.12 -0.18 -12.51
C CYS A 142 7.59 -1.62 -12.64
N GLY A 143 6.68 -2.58 -12.41
CA GLY A 143 6.82 -3.97 -12.81
C GLY A 143 6.22 -4.23 -14.18
N ALA A 144 5.99 -5.49 -14.53
CA ALA A 144 5.45 -5.88 -15.84
C ALA A 144 4.07 -5.27 -16.16
N HIS A 145 3.24 -5.09 -15.14
CA HIS A 145 1.84 -4.65 -15.30
C HIS A 145 1.40 -3.64 -14.25
N THR A 146 2.28 -3.18 -13.37
CA THR A 146 1.88 -2.35 -12.22
C THR A 146 2.96 -1.37 -11.93
N CYS A 147 2.58 -0.10 -11.95
CA CYS A 147 3.41 0.99 -11.50
C CYS A 147 2.89 1.51 -10.16
N GLY A 148 3.77 2.15 -9.41
CA GLY A 148 3.44 2.71 -8.12
C GLY A 148 4.48 3.70 -7.66
N THR A 149 4.26 4.18 -6.46
CA THR A 149 5.14 5.10 -5.76
C THR A 149 5.79 4.37 -4.60
N TYR A 150 7.06 4.65 -4.39
CA TYR A 150 7.83 4.24 -3.23
C TYR A 150 8.29 5.50 -2.50
N LEU A 151 7.90 5.65 -1.24
CA LEU A 151 8.43 6.69 -0.36
C LEU A 151 9.46 6.11 0.59
N SER A 152 10.57 6.82 0.73
CA SER A 152 11.52 6.68 1.83
C SER A 152 11.37 7.90 2.73
N ILE A 153 11.07 7.69 4.00
CA ILE A 153 10.86 8.73 5.00
C ILE A 153 11.96 8.60 6.04
N GLY A 154 12.59 9.72 6.39
CA GLY A 154 13.62 9.71 7.42
C GLY A 154 14.15 11.09 7.72
N ASN A 155 15.11 11.14 8.64
CA ASN A 155 15.85 12.36 8.93
C ASN A 155 17.35 12.15 8.75
N TRP A 156 18.05 13.25 8.51
CA TRP A 156 19.49 13.33 8.45
C TRP A 156 19.99 13.94 9.76
N ASP A 157 20.98 13.32 10.41
CA ASP A 157 21.54 13.80 11.68
C ASP A 157 22.98 14.34 11.55
N GLY A 158 23.43 14.61 10.31
CA GLY A 158 24.79 15.05 10.00
C GLY A 158 25.80 13.93 9.78
N GLY A 159 25.44 12.68 10.12
CA GLY A 159 26.31 11.53 9.89
C GLY A 159 25.60 10.28 9.39
N GLN A 160 24.32 10.12 9.71
CA GLN A 160 23.52 8.94 9.46
C GLN A 160 22.12 9.32 8.99
N TRP A 161 21.63 8.50 8.07
CA TRP A 161 20.23 8.47 7.71
C TRP A 161 19.46 7.62 8.71
N ARG A 162 18.51 8.24 9.42
CA ARG A 162 17.56 7.53 10.27
C ARG A 162 16.31 7.19 9.47
N ASP A 163 16.10 5.91 9.22
CA ASP A 163 14.88 5.42 8.58
C ASP A 163 13.68 5.57 9.53
N LEU A 164 12.68 6.33 9.09
CA LEU A 164 11.44 6.57 9.80
C LEU A 164 10.25 5.92 9.11
N GLY A 165 10.42 5.21 7.99
CA GLY A 165 9.30 4.56 7.32
C GLY A 165 9.47 4.40 5.82
N VAL A 166 8.79 3.41 5.29
CA VAL A 166 8.66 3.19 3.84
C VAL A 166 7.19 3.02 3.50
N ILE A 167 6.78 3.62 2.38
CA ILE A 167 5.43 3.49 1.85
C ILE A 167 5.55 3.00 0.42
N ARG A 168 4.82 1.93 0.09
CA ARG A 168 4.81 1.37 -1.26
C ARG A 168 3.38 1.05 -1.68
N ASP A 169 2.87 1.84 -2.61
CA ASP A 169 1.51 1.68 -3.11
C ASP A 169 1.49 1.82 -4.64
N SER A 170 0.55 1.14 -5.28
CA SER A 170 0.39 1.13 -6.74
C SER A 170 -0.68 2.10 -7.21
N TYR A 171 -0.45 2.72 -8.38
CA TYR A 171 -1.35 3.70 -9.02
C TYR A 171 -2.02 4.67 -8.04
N ASN A 172 -1.19 5.30 -7.22
CA ASN A 172 -1.64 6.05 -6.07
C ASN A 172 -1.37 7.55 -6.20
N GLU A 173 -2.21 8.32 -5.52
CA GLU A 173 -2.02 9.73 -5.24
C GLU A 173 -1.63 9.85 -3.76
N ILE A 174 -0.54 10.55 -3.49
CA ILE A 174 -0.02 10.73 -2.13
C ILE A 174 -0.26 12.17 -1.68
N SER A 175 -0.71 12.33 -0.45
CA SER A 175 -0.81 13.62 0.23
C SER A 175 -0.28 13.54 1.66
N ILE A 176 0.20 14.66 2.18
CA ILE A 176 0.60 14.84 3.57
C ILE A 176 -0.37 15.82 4.18
N ILE A 177 -1.02 15.44 5.27
CA ILE A 177 -2.05 16.25 5.93
C ILE A 177 -2.06 15.92 7.41
N ASP A 178 -2.21 16.93 8.27
CA ASP A 178 -2.59 16.77 9.66
C ASP A 178 -4.13 16.75 9.74
N GLU A 179 -4.71 15.55 9.66
CA GLU A 179 -6.17 15.32 9.65
C GLU A 179 -6.80 15.60 11.01
N ASN A 180 -6.08 15.28 12.09
CA ASN A 180 -6.60 15.32 13.45
C ASN A 180 -6.26 16.65 14.19
N LYS A 181 -5.38 17.47 13.63
CA LYS A 181 -4.88 18.76 14.14
C LYS A 181 -4.06 18.67 15.42
N ASP A 182 -3.31 17.59 15.61
CA ASP A 182 -2.41 17.40 16.75
C ASP A 182 -0.97 17.91 16.48
N GLY A 183 -0.72 18.41 15.26
CA GLY A 183 0.58 18.90 14.81
C GLY A 183 1.44 17.82 14.14
N VAL A 184 1.04 16.55 14.20
CA VAL A 184 1.67 15.43 13.49
C VAL A 184 0.93 15.23 12.17
N SER A 185 1.68 15.24 11.07
CA SER A 185 1.11 14.99 9.76
C SER A 185 0.97 13.48 9.50
N GLU A 186 -0.19 13.06 9.01
CA GLU A 186 -0.38 11.75 8.39
C GLU A 186 0.00 11.77 6.90
N ILE A 187 0.43 10.61 6.40
CA ILE A 187 0.63 10.40 4.97
C ILE A 187 -0.53 9.57 4.45
N LYS A 188 -1.32 10.14 3.53
CA LYS A 188 -2.44 9.45 2.87
C LYS A 188 -2.05 9.02 1.47
N SER A 189 -2.32 7.77 1.16
CA SER A 189 -2.09 7.17 -0.16
C SER A 189 -3.42 6.63 -0.69
N TYR A 190 -3.96 7.29 -1.72
CA TYR A 190 -5.21 6.94 -2.36
C TYR A 190 -4.96 6.20 -3.67
N GLY A 191 -5.45 4.97 -3.81
CA GLY A 191 -5.21 4.13 -4.99
C GLY A 191 -5.12 2.66 -4.59
N GLY A 192 -3.98 2.03 -4.89
CA GLY A 192 -3.65 0.68 -4.39
C GLY A 192 -4.17 -0.47 -5.25
N THR A 193 -4.54 -0.22 -6.51
CA THR A 193 -4.91 -1.29 -7.45
C THR A 193 -3.71 -1.78 -8.26
N VAL A 194 -3.79 -2.98 -8.78
CA VAL A 194 -2.77 -3.69 -9.55
C VAL A 194 -3.25 -3.82 -10.98
N GLY A 195 -2.40 -3.46 -11.95
CA GLY A 195 -2.73 -3.38 -13.38
C GLY A 195 -2.55 -4.70 -14.13
N SER A 196 -2.45 -5.80 -13.39
CA SER A 196 -2.33 -7.15 -13.93
C SER A 196 -3.71 -7.76 -14.11
N SER A 197 -3.92 -8.49 -15.21
CA SER A 197 -5.14 -9.28 -15.42
C SER A 197 -5.40 -10.29 -14.29
N GLY A 198 -4.34 -10.84 -13.69
CA GLY A 198 -4.45 -11.75 -12.53
C GLY A 198 -4.72 -11.04 -11.19
N GLY A 199 -4.67 -9.70 -11.15
CA GLY A 199 -4.98 -8.92 -9.95
C GLY A 199 -6.45 -9.03 -9.56
N GLY A 200 -7.31 -9.22 -10.57
CA GLY A 200 -8.70 -9.60 -10.37
C GLY A 200 -9.62 -8.48 -9.88
N LEU A 201 -10.69 -8.83 -9.17
CA LEU A 201 -11.67 -7.86 -8.65
C LEU A 201 -11.00 -6.95 -7.62
N GLN A 202 -10.92 -5.66 -7.90
CA GLN A 202 -10.21 -4.68 -7.07
C GLN A 202 -11.03 -3.40 -6.94
N ARG A 203 -10.87 -2.73 -5.79
CA ARG A 203 -11.35 -1.38 -5.56
C ARG A 203 -10.21 -0.51 -5.05
N LYS A 204 -10.26 0.77 -5.37
CA LYS A 204 -9.33 1.74 -4.78
C LYS A 204 -9.57 1.83 -3.28
N LYS A 205 -8.56 2.25 -2.55
CA LYS A 205 -8.62 2.46 -1.10
C LYS A 205 -7.72 3.63 -0.71
N THR A 206 -7.96 4.18 0.47
CA THR A 206 -7.09 5.15 1.13
C THR A 206 -6.34 4.44 2.24
N ASN A 207 -5.03 4.31 2.09
CA ASN A 207 -4.12 3.89 3.15
C ASN A 207 -3.68 5.14 3.93
N ILE A 208 -3.77 5.11 5.25
CA ILE A 208 -3.35 6.20 6.12
C ILE A 208 -2.19 5.72 6.98
N TYR A 209 -1.08 6.44 6.89
CA TYR A 209 0.14 6.18 7.63
C TYR A 209 0.33 7.26 8.69
N GLU A 210 0.35 6.84 9.94
CA GLU A 210 0.48 7.70 11.12
C GLU A 210 1.84 7.45 11.80
N TRP A 211 2.30 8.44 12.55
CA TRP A 211 3.49 8.32 13.37
C TRP A 211 3.22 7.46 14.61
N GLN A 212 3.82 6.28 14.69
CA GLN A 212 3.68 5.37 15.83
C GLN A 212 5.00 4.68 16.14
N ASP A 213 5.35 4.66 17.44
CA ASP A 213 6.58 4.04 17.94
C ASP A 213 7.85 4.49 17.19
N GLY A 214 7.94 5.80 16.94
CA GLY A 214 9.11 6.43 16.32
C GLY A 214 9.26 6.19 14.81
N ARG A 215 8.18 5.81 14.12
CA ARG A 215 8.16 5.65 12.65
C ARG A 215 6.75 5.76 12.06
N TYR A 216 6.65 6.07 10.78
CA TYR A 216 5.41 6.01 10.01
C TYR A 216 5.00 4.55 9.76
N ARG A 217 3.74 4.23 10.08
CA ARG A 217 3.14 2.89 9.90
C ARG A 217 1.75 3.01 9.32
N LEU A 218 1.35 2.02 8.51
CA LEU A 218 -0.03 1.89 8.07
C LEU A 218 -0.91 1.60 9.30
N THR A 219 -1.79 2.52 9.66
CA THR A 219 -2.71 2.35 10.79
C THR A 219 -4.14 2.14 10.35
N ARG A 220 -4.53 2.70 9.20
CA ARG A 220 -5.90 2.57 8.66
C ARG A 220 -5.88 2.30 7.16
N THR A 221 -6.80 1.46 6.73
CA THR A 221 -7.15 1.26 5.32
C THR A 221 -8.64 1.51 5.18
N ILE A 222 -9.02 2.47 4.33
CA ILE A 222 -10.41 2.84 4.07
C ILE A 222 -10.71 2.47 2.61
N PRO A 223 -11.40 1.34 2.36
CA PRO A 223 -11.77 0.97 1.00
C PRO A 223 -12.77 1.97 0.39
N ASN A 224 -12.74 2.12 -0.93
CA ASN A 224 -13.79 2.88 -1.61
C ASN A 224 -15.13 2.16 -1.50
N PRO A 225 -16.25 2.89 -1.39
CA PRO A 225 -17.57 2.31 -1.51
C PRO A 225 -17.72 1.55 -2.84
N SER A 226 -18.42 0.42 -2.81
CA SER A 226 -18.74 -0.34 -4.00
C SER A 226 -20.10 -1.02 -3.88
N GLU A 227 -20.85 -0.99 -4.98
CA GLU A 227 -22.15 -1.66 -5.11
C GLU A 227 -22.03 -3.15 -5.46
N HIS A 228 -20.81 -3.64 -5.70
CA HIS A 228 -20.61 -5.04 -6.03
C HIS A 228 -20.88 -5.91 -4.79
N PRO A 229 -21.70 -6.98 -4.90
CA PRO A 229 -22.18 -7.73 -3.73
C PRO A 229 -21.04 -8.35 -2.90
N TYR A 230 -19.94 -8.74 -3.54
CA TYR A 230 -18.72 -9.16 -2.84
C TYR A 230 -18.19 -8.10 -1.86
N TYR A 231 -18.11 -6.83 -2.28
CA TYR A 231 -17.60 -5.75 -1.43
C TYR A 231 -18.61 -5.33 -0.37
N LEU A 232 -19.90 -5.38 -0.67
CA LEU A 232 -20.94 -5.15 0.33
C LEU A 232 -20.85 -6.14 1.49
N VAL A 233 -20.52 -7.41 1.20
CA VAL A 233 -20.22 -8.41 2.24
C VAL A 233 -18.98 -8.01 3.04
N LEU A 234 -17.86 -7.64 2.40
CA LEU A 234 -16.66 -7.22 3.15
C LEU A 234 -16.92 -5.98 4.02
N ASP A 235 -17.73 -5.05 3.53
CA ASP A 235 -18.10 -3.82 4.25
C ASP A 235 -19.05 -4.14 5.41
N ALA A 236 -20.02 -5.04 5.23
CA ALA A 236 -20.90 -5.53 6.30
C ALA A 236 -20.11 -6.24 7.40
N HIS A 237 -19.14 -7.07 7.01
CA HIS A 237 -18.21 -7.73 7.92
C HIS A 237 -17.40 -6.73 8.76
N THR A 238 -16.88 -5.69 8.10
CA THR A 238 -16.12 -4.63 8.77
C THR A 238 -17.02 -3.82 9.72
N ALA A 239 -18.27 -3.56 9.33
CA ALA A 239 -19.24 -2.90 10.19
C ALA A 239 -19.57 -3.74 11.43
N LEU A 240 -19.75 -5.07 11.28
CA LEU A 240 -19.92 -6.00 12.40
C LEU A 240 -18.73 -5.96 13.36
N ALA A 241 -17.50 -5.98 12.84
CA ALA A 241 -16.28 -5.94 13.66
C ALA A 241 -16.10 -4.62 14.42
N ASN A 242 -16.78 -3.55 13.99
CA ASN A 242 -16.78 -2.24 14.63
C ASN A 242 -18.05 -1.99 15.48
N ASP A 243 -18.87 -3.02 15.73
CA ASP A 243 -20.16 -2.94 16.43
C ASP A 243 -21.18 -1.98 15.78
N ASP A 244 -21.01 -1.64 14.49
CA ASP A 244 -21.97 -0.84 13.73
C ASP A 244 -23.04 -1.76 13.13
N TYR A 245 -23.89 -2.29 14.02
CA TYR A 245 -24.90 -3.30 13.67
C TYR A 245 -25.96 -2.79 12.68
N ASP A 246 -26.29 -1.49 12.73
CA ASP A 246 -27.26 -0.89 11.80
C ASP A 246 -26.68 -0.86 10.38
N LEU A 247 -25.44 -0.39 10.21
CA LEU A 247 -24.76 -0.39 8.91
C LEU A 247 -24.50 -1.80 8.40
N ALA A 248 -24.07 -2.71 9.28
CA ALA A 248 -23.88 -4.12 8.94
C ALA A 248 -25.14 -4.76 8.37
N LEU A 249 -26.28 -4.56 9.03
CA LEU A 249 -27.57 -5.10 8.58
C LEU A 249 -28.00 -4.45 7.26
N GLU A 250 -27.84 -3.13 7.10
CA GLU A 250 -28.16 -2.44 5.86
C GLU A 250 -27.38 -3.04 4.68
N LEU A 251 -26.06 -3.17 4.80
CA LEU A 251 -25.18 -3.68 3.75
C LEU A 251 -25.46 -5.15 3.42
N ALA A 252 -25.64 -5.99 4.45
CA ALA A 252 -26.01 -7.40 4.26
C ALA A 252 -27.37 -7.54 3.56
N MET A 253 -28.38 -6.78 3.99
CA MET A 253 -29.71 -6.81 3.37
C MET A 253 -29.71 -6.28 1.94
N ARG A 254 -28.81 -5.37 1.57
CA ARG A 254 -28.65 -4.94 0.16
C ARG A 254 -28.18 -6.08 -0.74
N VAL A 255 -27.30 -6.95 -0.24
CA VAL A 255 -26.88 -8.16 -0.96
C VAL A 255 -28.04 -9.15 -1.06
N ILE A 256 -28.74 -9.40 0.05
CA ILE A 256 -29.86 -10.36 0.13
C ILE A 256 -31.00 -9.96 -0.82
N ASN A 257 -31.31 -8.67 -0.90
CA ASN A 257 -32.38 -8.15 -1.74
C ASN A 257 -31.93 -7.79 -3.16
N MET A 258 -30.71 -8.14 -3.55
CA MET A 258 -30.19 -7.84 -4.88
C MET A 258 -30.95 -8.67 -5.93
N PRO A 259 -31.62 -8.06 -6.91
CA PRO A 259 -32.47 -8.79 -7.86
C PRO A 259 -31.66 -9.66 -8.83
N GLU A 260 -30.43 -9.26 -9.12
CA GLU A 260 -29.51 -9.99 -10.01
C GLU A 260 -28.07 -9.67 -9.63
N PHE A 261 -27.23 -10.69 -9.49
CA PHE A 261 -25.80 -10.52 -9.27
C PHE A 261 -25.11 -10.08 -10.57
N PRO A 262 -24.15 -9.15 -10.52
CA PRO A 262 -23.47 -8.66 -11.72
C PRO A 262 -22.67 -9.80 -12.37
N ARG A 263 -23.11 -10.22 -13.57
CA ARG A 263 -22.39 -11.14 -14.43
C ARG A 263 -21.65 -10.32 -15.49
N ASN A 264 -20.32 -10.17 -15.37
CA ASN A 264 -19.52 -9.54 -16.42
C ASN A 264 -18.25 -10.37 -16.70
N ASP A 265 -17.63 -10.12 -17.86
CA ASP A 265 -16.50 -10.89 -18.40
C ASP A 265 -15.23 -10.91 -17.51
N TYR A 266 -15.14 -10.03 -16.51
CA TYR A 266 -13.99 -9.92 -15.61
C TYR A 266 -14.31 -10.35 -14.17
N THR A 267 -15.57 -10.58 -13.84
CA THR A 267 -16.06 -10.95 -12.50
C THR A 267 -17.19 -11.95 -12.64
N LEU A 268 -16.95 -13.09 -13.29
CA LEU A 268 -17.95 -14.16 -13.38
C LEU A 268 -18.26 -14.66 -11.96
N ILE A 269 -19.29 -14.09 -11.36
CA ILE A 269 -20.00 -14.69 -10.24
C ILE A 269 -20.88 -15.76 -10.88
N ASP A 270 -20.32 -16.96 -10.98
CA ASP A 270 -21.10 -18.14 -11.32
C ASP A 270 -22.07 -18.46 -10.17
N ASP A 271 -23.06 -19.32 -10.43
CA ASP A 271 -24.14 -19.62 -9.47
C ASP A 271 -23.61 -20.12 -8.10
N TRP A 272 -22.46 -20.80 -8.07
CA TRP A 272 -21.82 -21.24 -6.82
C TRP A 272 -21.22 -20.07 -6.02
N ALA A 273 -20.71 -19.04 -6.69
CA ALA A 273 -20.15 -17.85 -6.05
C ALA A 273 -21.28 -16.96 -5.52
N GLU A 274 -22.36 -16.82 -6.28
CA GLU A 274 -23.59 -16.13 -5.87
C GLU A 274 -24.12 -16.74 -4.57
N ALA A 275 -24.31 -18.05 -4.54
CA ALA A 275 -24.81 -18.76 -3.36
C ALA A 275 -23.95 -18.54 -2.11
N ARG A 276 -22.62 -18.49 -2.27
CA ARG A 276 -21.69 -18.26 -1.17
C ARG A 276 -21.77 -16.82 -0.65
N ILE A 277 -21.78 -15.81 -1.54
CA ILE A 277 -21.94 -14.40 -1.16
C ILE A 277 -23.28 -14.21 -0.45
N ALA A 278 -24.36 -14.69 -1.06
CA ALA A 278 -25.71 -14.53 -0.56
C ALA A 278 -25.93 -15.25 0.78
N SER A 279 -25.34 -16.43 0.95
CA SER A 279 -25.39 -17.15 2.24
C SER A 279 -24.58 -16.45 3.32
N PHE A 280 -23.40 -15.94 2.98
CA PHE A 280 -22.55 -15.25 3.96
C PHE A 280 -23.16 -13.90 4.38
N ALA A 281 -23.74 -13.14 3.45
CA ALA A 281 -24.51 -11.93 3.79
C ALA A 281 -25.69 -12.24 4.75
N ARG A 282 -26.39 -13.36 4.54
CA ARG A 282 -27.44 -13.82 5.48
C ARG A 282 -26.88 -14.19 6.84
N ILE A 283 -25.71 -14.84 6.90
CA ILE A 283 -25.01 -15.11 8.17
C ILE A 283 -24.67 -13.80 8.90
N GLU A 284 -24.17 -12.79 8.20
CA GLU A 284 -23.86 -11.49 8.78
C GLU A 284 -25.11 -10.81 9.36
N ALA A 285 -26.23 -10.84 8.62
CA ALA A 285 -27.51 -10.37 9.14
C ALA A 285 -28.01 -11.21 10.33
N MET A 286 -27.80 -12.54 10.34
CA MET A 286 -28.10 -13.39 11.50
C MET A 286 -27.29 -12.99 12.73
N LEU A 287 -26.02 -12.60 12.57
CA LEU A 287 -25.18 -12.11 13.67
C LEU A 287 -25.73 -10.80 14.24
N VAL A 288 -26.17 -9.88 13.39
CA VAL A 288 -26.86 -8.66 13.87
C VAL A 288 -28.14 -9.01 14.63
N TYR A 289 -28.99 -9.89 14.10
CA TYR A 289 -30.21 -10.28 14.80
C TYR A 289 -29.94 -11.05 16.10
N ALA A 290 -28.82 -11.76 16.21
CA ALA A 290 -28.38 -12.36 17.47
C ALA A 290 -28.07 -11.28 18.52
N GLN A 291 -27.43 -10.17 18.13
CA GLN A 291 -27.19 -9.01 18.99
C GLN A 291 -28.52 -8.36 19.42
N PHE A 292 -29.49 -8.27 18.51
CA PHE A 292 -30.83 -7.74 18.79
C PHE A 292 -31.76 -8.74 19.51
N GLN A 293 -31.30 -9.97 19.73
CA GLN A 293 -32.08 -11.06 20.32
C GLN A 293 -33.35 -11.45 19.53
N ASP A 294 -33.34 -11.20 18.21
CA ASP A 294 -34.44 -11.53 17.30
C ASP A 294 -34.24 -12.92 16.68
N VAL A 295 -34.62 -13.94 17.45
CA VAL A 295 -34.50 -15.36 17.04
C VAL A 295 -35.35 -15.68 15.81
N ASP A 296 -36.48 -15.01 15.64
CA ASP A 296 -37.40 -15.29 14.54
C ASP A 296 -36.83 -14.75 13.23
N ALA A 297 -36.24 -13.56 13.25
CA ALA A 297 -35.50 -13.03 12.11
C ALA A 297 -34.29 -13.90 11.74
N MET A 298 -33.51 -14.35 12.72
CA MET A 298 -32.41 -15.30 12.47
C MET A 298 -32.90 -16.59 11.81
N ARG A 299 -34.04 -17.13 12.28
CA ARG A 299 -34.62 -18.36 11.73
C ARG A 299 -35.07 -18.16 10.28
N GLY A 300 -35.72 -17.04 9.98
CA GLY A 300 -36.13 -16.72 8.60
C GLY A 300 -34.94 -16.73 7.64
N LEU A 301 -33.84 -16.07 8.01
CA LEU A 301 -32.62 -16.06 7.21
C LEU A 301 -32.00 -17.46 7.04
N LEU A 302 -32.03 -18.28 8.10
CA LEU A 302 -31.56 -19.67 8.00
C LEU A 302 -32.42 -20.50 7.05
N ASP A 303 -33.74 -20.38 7.15
CA ASP A 303 -34.68 -21.09 6.28
C ASP A 303 -34.47 -20.69 4.81
N ASP A 304 -34.18 -19.42 4.53
CA ASP A 304 -33.82 -18.93 3.20
C ASP A 304 -32.51 -19.55 2.69
N ILE A 305 -31.44 -19.56 3.50
CA ILE A 305 -30.17 -20.19 3.13
C ILE A 305 -30.38 -21.67 2.77
N VAL A 306 -31.14 -22.38 3.60
CA VAL A 306 -31.38 -23.81 3.44
C VAL A 306 -32.24 -24.11 2.21
N THR A 307 -33.23 -23.26 1.94
CA THR A 307 -34.13 -23.46 0.81
C THR A 307 -33.46 -23.13 -0.52
N GLU A 308 -32.65 -22.07 -0.57
CA GLU A 308 -32.06 -21.57 -1.80
C GLU A 308 -30.69 -22.18 -2.11
N TYR A 309 -29.89 -22.55 -1.09
CA TYR A 309 -28.46 -22.81 -1.26
C TYR A 309 -27.89 -24.07 -0.58
N ASP A 310 -28.72 -24.93 0.04
CA ASP A 310 -28.25 -26.19 0.70
C ASP A 310 -27.88 -27.30 -0.31
N GLU A 311 -28.28 -27.17 -1.57
CA GLU A 311 -27.95 -28.13 -2.64
C GLU A 311 -26.60 -27.85 -3.33
N LEU A 312 -26.02 -26.68 -3.07
CA LEU A 312 -24.72 -26.29 -3.62
C LEU A 312 -23.61 -26.71 -2.65
N ASP A 313 -22.39 -26.96 -3.14
CA ASP A 313 -21.20 -27.19 -2.31
C ASP A 313 -20.78 -25.88 -1.61
N ASN A 314 -21.66 -25.43 -0.71
CA ASN A 314 -21.65 -24.16 -0.02
C ASN A 314 -21.38 -24.40 1.46
N PRO A 315 -20.16 -24.09 1.96
CA PRO A 315 -19.79 -24.37 3.33
C PRO A 315 -20.59 -23.52 4.34
N TYR A 316 -21.26 -22.46 3.89
CA TYR A 316 -21.96 -21.52 4.76
C TYR A 316 -23.35 -21.99 5.18
N ALA A 317 -24.02 -22.84 4.41
CA ALA A 317 -25.30 -23.44 4.83
C ALA A 317 -25.19 -24.27 6.13
N PRO A 318 -24.27 -25.25 6.25
CA PRO A 318 -24.07 -25.95 7.51
C PRO A 318 -23.49 -25.06 8.61
N ALA A 319 -22.71 -24.03 8.28
CA ALA A 319 -22.17 -23.09 9.26
C ALA A 319 -23.28 -22.22 9.88
N ALA A 320 -24.24 -21.74 9.08
CA ALA A 320 -25.41 -21.00 9.55
C ALA A 320 -26.29 -21.82 10.50
N ARG A 321 -26.44 -23.14 10.25
CA ARG A 321 -27.13 -24.05 11.17
C ARG A 321 -26.44 -24.12 12.53
N ILE A 322 -25.11 -24.22 12.54
CA ILE A 322 -24.30 -24.23 13.79
C ILE A 322 -24.43 -22.91 14.52
N LEU A 323 -24.35 -21.78 13.81
CA LEU A 323 -24.56 -20.44 14.39
C LEU A 323 -25.90 -20.38 15.11
N PHE A 324 -26.99 -20.70 14.41
CA PHE A 324 -28.34 -20.61 14.96
C PHE A 324 -28.53 -21.53 16.17
N GLN A 325 -28.11 -22.79 16.06
CA GLN A 325 -28.23 -23.76 17.16
C GLN A 325 -27.45 -23.30 18.39
N THR A 326 -26.20 -22.87 18.21
CA THR A 326 -25.34 -22.40 19.31
C THR A 326 -25.95 -21.17 19.97
N TYR A 327 -26.47 -20.22 19.19
CA TYR A 327 -27.15 -19.05 19.74
C TYR A 327 -28.41 -19.43 20.53
N GLN A 328 -29.21 -20.40 20.07
CA GLN A 328 -30.39 -20.85 20.81
C GLN A 328 -30.04 -21.44 22.18
N ASP A 329 -28.95 -22.20 22.24
CA ASP A 329 -28.50 -22.89 23.44
C ASP A 329 -27.83 -21.95 24.44
N THR A 330 -27.05 -20.99 23.95
CA THR A 330 -26.19 -20.13 24.78
C THR A 330 -26.74 -18.73 25.03
N ARG A 331 -27.53 -18.20 24.07
CA ARG A 331 -27.91 -16.78 23.98
C ARG A 331 -26.73 -15.83 23.87
N ASP A 332 -25.61 -16.31 23.35
CA ASP A 332 -24.36 -15.58 23.21
C ASP A 332 -24.01 -15.45 21.71
N PRO A 333 -24.08 -14.24 21.13
CA PRO A 333 -23.72 -13.99 19.74
C PRO A 333 -22.25 -14.32 19.43
N VAL A 334 -21.34 -14.05 20.37
CA VAL A 334 -19.89 -14.29 20.18
C VAL A 334 -19.62 -15.79 20.15
N ALA A 335 -20.15 -16.54 21.11
CA ALA A 335 -20.02 -17.99 21.13
C ALA A 335 -20.63 -18.65 19.87
N ALA A 336 -21.77 -18.14 19.40
CA ALA A 336 -22.41 -18.62 18.18
C ALA A 336 -21.57 -18.34 16.91
N CYS A 337 -20.99 -17.15 16.84
CA CYS A 337 -20.11 -16.71 15.77
C CYS A 337 -18.82 -17.55 15.71
N GLN A 338 -18.20 -17.82 16.86
CA GLN A 338 -17.00 -18.67 16.93
C GLN A 338 -17.30 -20.13 16.56
N ALA A 339 -18.41 -20.71 17.04
CA ALA A 339 -18.80 -22.07 16.64
C ALA A 339 -19.02 -22.20 15.12
N MET A 340 -19.59 -21.15 14.51
CA MET A 340 -19.74 -21.04 13.05
C MET A 340 -18.37 -20.95 12.34
N ALA A 341 -17.47 -20.10 12.82
CA ALA A 341 -16.13 -19.97 12.27
C ALA A 341 -15.32 -21.28 12.37
N ASP A 342 -15.38 -21.98 13.51
CA ASP A 342 -14.75 -23.30 13.70
C ASP A 342 -15.24 -24.31 12.66
N ARG A 343 -16.54 -24.31 12.36
CA ARG A 343 -17.14 -25.19 11.34
C ARG A 343 -16.56 -24.92 9.95
N VAL A 344 -16.36 -23.65 9.60
CA VAL A 344 -15.77 -23.25 8.31
C VAL A 344 -14.27 -23.55 8.26
N GLN A 345 -13.53 -23.24 9.33
CA GLN A 345 -12.09 -23.50 9.45
C GLN A 345 -11.74 -24.99 9.38
N ALA A 346 -12.64 -25.87 9.80
CA ALA A 346 -12.46 -27.32 9.65
C ALA A 346 -12.47 -27.79 8.17
N ASN A 347 -12.89 -26.94 7.21
CA ASN A 347 -12.98 -27.28 5.78
C ASN A 347 -12.40 -26.14 4.91
N PRO A 348 -11.10 -25.81 5.08
CA PRO A 348 -10.52 -24.61 4.50
C PRO A 348 -10.57 -24.60 2.97
N ALA A 349 -10.38 -25.76 2.32
CA ALA A 349 -10.46 -25.90 0.87
C ALA A 349 -11.83 -25.51 0.30
N GLN A 350 -12.92 -25.69 1.05
CA GLN A 350 -14.25 -25.24 0.65
C GLN A 350 -14.48 -23.75 0.96
N ALA A 351 -13.82 -23.25 2.01
CA ALA A 351 -13.88 -21.86 2.47
C ALA A 351 -13.01 -20.88 1.67
N GLU A 352 -12.22 -21.36 0.69
CA GLU A 352 -11.37 -20.54 -0.19
C GLU A 352 -12.13 -19.53 -1.06
N PHE A 353 -13.44 -19.37 -0.91
CA PHE A 353 -14.30 -18.45 -1.68
C PHE A 353 -13.66 -17.07 -1.93
N PHE A 354 -13.04 -16.47 -0.91
CA PHE A 354 -12.39 -15.16 -1.00
C PHE A 354 -11.00 -15.17 -1.70
N GLN A 355 -10.56 -16.31 -2.21
CA GLN A 355 -9.24 -16.48 -2.84
C GLN A 355 -9.29 -16.47 -4.38
N TRP A 356 -10.45 -16.72 -4.99
CA TRP A 356 -10.61 -16.93 -6.43
C TRP A 356 -10.67 -15.65 -7.26
N TYR A 357 -11.00 -14.51 -6.63
CA TYR A 357 -11.21 -13.26 -7.35
C TYR A 357 -9.95 -12.60 -7.89
N GLY A 358 -8.75 -13.12 -7.56
CA GLY A 358 -7.46 -12.58 -7.96
C GLY A 358 -6.49 -12.46 -6.80
N TYR A 359 -5.20 -12.35 -7.10
CA TYR A 359 -4.19 -12.22 -6.05
C TYR A 359 -4.19 -10.85 -5.36
N ALA A 360 -4.79 -9.83 -5.96
CA ALA A 360 -4.88 -8.48 -5.40
C ALA A 360 -6.26 -8.13 -4.83
N THR A 361 -7.23 -9.05 -4.91
CA THR A 361 -8.56 -8.84 -4.33
C THR A 361 -8.50 -8.81 -2.80
N GLU A 362 -9.22 -7.84 -2.22
CA GLU A 362 -9.50 -7.74 -0.79
C GLU A 362 -10.27 -8.98 -0.33
N ARG A 363 -9.98 -9.49 0.87
CA ARG A 363 -10.53 -10.76 1.34
C ARG A 363 -10.65 -10.81 2.86
N ILE A 364 -11.72 -11.43 3.36
CA ILE A 364 -11.79 -11.95 4.73
C ILE A 364 -10.88 -13.18 4.78
N LYS A 365 -10.01 -13.25 5.78
CA LYS A 365 -9.19 -14.44 6.00
C LYS A 365 -10.01 -15.49 6.75
N ILE A 366 -9.60 -16.75 6.65
CA ILE A 366 -10.37 -17.84 7.26
C ILE A 366 -10.38 -17.74 8.79
N GLU A 367 -9.31 -17.19 9.37
CA GLU A 367 -9.20 -16.85 10.80
C GLU A 367 -10.12 -15.71 11.23
N ASP A 368 -10.53 -14.85 10.30
CA ASP A 368 -11.31 -13.63 10.55
C ASP A 368 -12.81 -13.83 10.22
N ILE A 369 -13.27 -15.06 9.95
CA ILE A 369 -14.67 -15.34 9.55
C ILE A 369 -15.68 -14.89 10.61
N CYS A 370 -15.33 -14.95 11.89
CA CYS A 370 -16.13 -14.37 12.95
C CYS A 370 -15.66 -12.93 13.24
N PRO A 371 -16.45 -11.90 12.91
CA PRO A 371 -16.06 -10.51 13.16
C PRO A 371 -16.31 -10.06 14.61
N LEU A 372 -17.05 -10.82 15.40
CA LEU A 372 -17.42 -10.44 16.76
C LEU A 372 -16.26 -10.71 17.74
N SER A 373 -16.03 -9.77 18.66
CA SER A 373 -15.06 -9.91 19.75
C SER A 373 -15.77 -9.94 21.12
N GLU A 374 -15.07 -10.44 22.15
CA GLU A 374 -15.59 -10.53 23.54
C GLU A 374 -15.88 -9.17 24.19
#